data_AF-A0A1G9W3J8-F1
#
_entry.id   AF-A0A1G9W3J8-F1
#
_cell.length_a   1.000
_cell.length_b   1.000
_cell.length_c   1.000
_cell.angle_alpha   90.00
_cell.angle_beta   90.00
_cell.angle_gamma   90.00
#
_symmetry.space_group_name_H-M   'P 1'
#
loop_
_entity.id
_entity.type
_entity.pdbx_description
1 polymer ?
#
loop_
_entity_poly.entity_id
_entity_poly.type
_entity_poly.pdbx_seq_one_letter_code
_entity_poly.pdbx_strand_id
1 'polypeptide(L)'
;MRILAILFLILPAGVATAQVRSVELRVPRSFGYFLGDLLHVRADIALEPGLTVQRASLPKPGPITYWLDLRDVAVEPVPSGLRLRLTYQSFYAALDPRRLEVPGFTIALADKSPGGTTTAQAEIPPWSFGVSPLREIQPEKRDDPADYLQPDGRIRRLDPAPAATTALTLAGFGLLAFGLLAYDRAWFGRRRGRPFATAAKRLRHLVGTEPDGYREALRLIHRSLDETDGRRLLADDLPAFLDRHPAFRRESEALSRFFEASRRTFFGREVQAAREFWPWPDVQAALRRLAAAERAA
;
A
#
# COMPACT_ATOMS: atom_id res chain seq x y z
N MET A 1 8.16 -81.94 -73.14
CA MET A 1 7.33 -81.66 -71.93
C MET A 1 8.28 -81.07 -70.89
N ARG A 2 8.60 -79.76 -70.87
CA ARG A 2 7.83 -78.61 -70.34
C ARG A 2 6.95 -78.96 -69.13
N ILE A 3 7.39 -78.58 -67.93
CA ILE A 3 6.69 -77.94 -66.78
C ILE A 3 7.81 -77.69 -65.74
N LEU A 4 8.46 -76.51 -65.74
CA LEU A 4 8.10 -75.28 -65.02
C LEU A 4 8.19 -75.44 -63.48
N ALA A 5 9.41 -75.25 -62.93
CA ALA A 5 9.62 -75.02 -61.51
C ALA A 5 9.76 -73.51 -61.27
N ILE A 6 8.69 -72.89 -60.75
CA ILE A 6 8.69 -71.49 -60.32
C ILE A 6 9.33 -71.45 -58.93
N LEU A 7 10.57 -70.98 -58.86
CA LEU A 7 11.26 -70.70 -57.61
C LEU A 7 10.84 -69.31 -57.13
N PHE A 8 10.04 -69.26 -56.07
CA PHE A 8 9.63 -68.02 -55.41
C PHE A 8 10.85 -67.40 -54.72
N LEU A 9 11.38 -66.31 -55.29
CA LEU A 9 12.45 -65.52 -54.68
C LEU A 9 11.82 -64.61 -53.62
N ILE A 10 11.78 -65.08 -52.37
CA ILE A 10 11.40 -64.25 -51.22
C ILE A 10 12.60 -63.35 -50.91
N LEU A 11 12.60 -62.12 -51.43
CA LEU A 11 13.50 -61.07 -50.92
C LEU A 11 13.07 -60.76 -49.48
N PRO A 12 13.97 -60.81 -48.48
CA PRO A 12 13.68 -60.20 -47.20
C PRO A 12 13.61 -58.68 -47.45
N ALA A 13 12.43 -58.10 -47.28
CA ALA A 13 12.28 -56.67 -47.10
C ALA A 13 13.06 -56.31 -45.83
N GLY A 14 14.29 -55.82 -46.01
CA GLY A 14 15.06 -55.26 -44.91
C GLY A 14 14.23 -54.16 -44.27
N VAL A 15 13.92 -54.33 -42.99
CA VAL A 15 13.29 -53.28 -42.18
C VAL A 15 14.27 -52.12 -42.20
N ALA A 16 13.97 -51.07 -42.95
CA ALA A 16 14.77 -49.85 -42.97
C ALA A 16 14.66 -49.23 -41.58
N THR A 17 15.67 -49.48 -40.74
CA THR A 17 15.81 -48.82 -39.45
C THR A 17 16.08 -47.35 -39.74
N ALA A 18 15.12 -46.48 -39.44
CA ALA A 18 15.26 -45.04 -39.62
C ALA A 18 16.55 -44.53 -38.93
N GLN A 19 17.41 -43.82 -39.67
CA GLN A 19 18.76 -43.45 -39.21
C GLN A 19 18.86 -41.97 -38.83
N VAL A 20 19.81 -41.65 -37.94
CA VAL A 20 20.25 -40.26 -37.67
C VAL A 20 21.17 -39.85 -38.81
N ARG A 21 20.82 -38.77 -39.52
CA ARG A 21 21.57 -38.32 -40.70
C ARG A 21 22.77 -37.44 -40.33
N SER A 22 22.58 -36.53 -39.39
CA SER A 22 23.65 -35.65 -38.89
C SER A 22 23.25 -34.99 -37.57
N VAL A 23 24.26 -34.62 -36.79
CA VAL A 23 24.13 -33.76 -35.60
C VAL A 23 25.05 -32.57 -35.80
N GLU A 24 24.49 -31.38 -35.94
CA GLU A 24 25.24 -30.13 -36.04
C GLU A 24 25.10 -29.34 -34.74
N LEU A 25 26.23 -29.11 -34.07
CA LEU A 25 26.27 -28.34 -32.83
C LEU A 25 26.66 -26.89 -33.13
N ARG A 26 25.75 -25.96 -32.82
CA ARG A 26 25.97 -24.53 -32.88
C ARG A 26 26.18 -23.99 -31.48
N VAL A 27 27.45 -23.78 -31.17
CA VAL A 27 27.91 -23.17 -29.93
C VAL A 27 28.02 -21.64 -30.11
N PRO A 28 27.91 -20.87 -29.03
CA PRO A 28 28.09 -19.42 -29.09
C PRO A 28 29.57 -19.06 -29.31
N ARG A 29 29.95 -17.78 -29.12
CA ARG A 29 31.35 -17.34 -29.21
C ARG A 29 32.25 -18.25 -28.36
N SER A 30 33.50 -18.47 -28.76
CA SER A 30 34.39 -19.43 -28.10
C SER A 30 35.21 -18.86 -26.94
N PHE A 31 35.11 -17.55 -26.65
CA PHE A 31 35.88 -16.86 -25.60
C PHE A 31 35.11 -15.66 -25.02
N GLY A 32 35.63 -15.09 -23.94
CA GLY A 32 35.06 -13.89 -23.31
C GLY A 32 33.85 -14.21 -22.42
N TYR A 33 33.88 -15.37 -21.77
CA TYR A 33 32.93 -15.70 -20.70
C TYR A 33 33.55 -15.50 -19.34
N PHE A 34 32.71 -15.13 -18.40
CA PHE A 34 33.06 -14.96 -17.00
C PHE A 34 32.23 -15.90 -16.13
N LEU A 35 32.58 -15.96 -14.84
CA LEU A 35 31.76 -16.66 -13.86
C LEU A 35 30.34 -16.08 -13.86
N GLY A 36 29.35 -16.97 -13.92
CA GLY A 36 27.93 -16.65 -13.90
C GLY A 36 27.29 -16.52 -15.29
N ASP A 37 28.09 -16.49 -16.36
CA ASP A 37 27.57 -16.33 -17.72
C ASP A 37 26.72 -17.52 -18.17
N LEU A 38 25.74 -17.22 -19.02
CA LEU A 38 24.88 -18.20 -19.67
C LEU A 38 25.41 -18.54 -21.07
N LEU A 39 25.51 -19.83 -21.37
CA LEU A 39 25.91 -20.34 -22.67
C LEU A 39 24.71 -20.98 -23.36
N HIS A 40 24.27 -20.37 -24.45
CA HIS A 40 23.15 -20.88 -25.25
C HIS A 40 23.66 -21.72 -26.40
N VAL A 41 23.40 -23.02 -26.35
CA VAL A 41 23.84 -24.00 -27.34
C VAL A 41 22.64 -24.55 -28.08
N ARG A 42 22.80 -24.74 -29.38
CA ARG A 42 21.79 -25.36 -30.23
C ARG A 42 22.37 -26.60 -30.89
N ALA A 43 21.70 -27.74 -30.73
CA ALA A 43 21.99 -28.94 -31.51
C ALA A 43 20.87 -29.14 -32.54
N ASP A 44 21.22 -29.05 -33.82
CA ASP A 44 20.33 -29.34 -34.95
C ASP A 44 20.57 -30.80 -35.39
N ILE A 45 19.56 -31.65 -35.21
CA ILE A 45 19.64 -33.09 -35.43
C ILE A 45 18.78 -33.43 -36.65
N ALA A 46 19.40 -33.89 -37.72
CA ALA A 46 18.69 -34.32 -38.93
C ALA A 46 18.23 -35.77 -38.77
N LEU A 47 16.91 -35.97 -38.87
CA LEU A 47 16.26 -37.26 -38.63
C LEU A 47 15.44 -37.67 -39.84
N GLU A 48 15.27 -38.98 -40.03
CA GLU A 48 14.30 -39.51 -40.97
C GLU A 48 12.86 -39.36 -40.44
N PRO A 49 11.86 -39.20 -41.34
CA PRO A 49 10.47 -39.08 -40.92
C PRO A 49 10.04 -40.30 -40.09
N GLY A 50 9.32 -40.04 -38.99
CA GLY A 50 8.77 -41.10 -38.13
C GLY A 50 9.52 -41.32 -36.81
N LEU A 51 10.65 -40.65 -36.58
CA LEU A 51 11.36 -40.68 -35.30
C LEU A 51 10.94 -39.53 -34.38
N THR A 52 10.86 -39.83 -33.08
CA THR A 52 10.61 -38.85 -32.01
C THR A 52 11.60 -39.02 -30.88
N VAL A 53 11.91 -37.93 -30.17
CA VAL A 53 12.84 -37.99 -29.03
C VAL A 53 12.16 -38.65 -27.84
N GLN A 54 12.85 -39.63 -27.26
CA GLN A 54 12.45 -40.20 -25.99
C GLN A 54 12.77 -39.19 -24.88
N ARG A 55 11.76 -38.54 -24.31
CA ARG A 55 11.96 -37.49 -23.29
C ARG A 55 12.79 -37.96 -22.09
N ALA A 56 12.76 -39.25 -21.77
CA ALA A 56 13.53 -39.84 -20.68
C ALA A 56 15.05 -39.87 -20.95
N SER A 57 15.49 -39.78 -22.21
CA SER A 57 16.91 -39.72 -22.56
C SER A 57 17.48 -38.30 -22.57
N LEU A 58 16.65 -37.27 -22.39
CA LEU A 58 17.13 -35.90 -22.32
C LEU A 58 17.81 -35.64 -20.97
N PRO A 59 18.90 -34.86 -20.95
CA PRO A 59 19.51 -34.46 -19.70
C PRO A 59 18.52 -33.62 -18.89
N LYS A 60 18.54 -33.80 -17.57
CA LYS A 60 17.71 -33.03 -16.66
C LYS A 60 18.44 -31.74 -16.29
N PRO A 61 17.73 -30.59 -16.18
CA PRO A 61 18.32 -29.39 -15.59
C PRO A 61 18.92 -29.68 -14.21
N GLY A 62 20.13 -29.20 -13.98
CA GLY A 62 20.91 -29.45 -12.77
C GLY A 62 22.41 -29.44 -13.02
N PRO A 63 23.21 -29.81 -11.99
CA PRO A 63 24.65 -29.85 -12.09
C PRO A 63 25.13 -30.96 -13.04
N ILE A 64 26.00 -30.61 -13.98
CA ILE A 64 26.69 -31.55 -14.86
C ILE A 64 28.10 -31.81 -14.34
N THR A 65 28.81 -30.75 -13.95
CA THR A 65 30.12 -30.82 -13.30
C THR A 65 30.13 -29.86 -12.10
N TYR A 66 31.21 -29.84 -11.31
CA TYR A 66 31.31 -28.90 -10.18
C TYR A 66 31.23 -27.41 -10.58
N TRP A 67 31.46 -27.10 -11.86
CA TRP A 67 31.53 -25.74 -12.39
C TRP A 67 30.50 -25.45 -13.48
N LEU A 68 29.67 -26.43 -13.86
CA LEU A 68 28.73 -26.29 -14.97
C LEU A 68 27.38 -26.87 -14.62
N ASP A 69 26.36 -26.03 -14.77
CA ASP A 69 24.97 -26.45 -14.60
C ASP A 69 24.20 -26.27 -15.90
N LEU A 70 23.36 -27.26 -16.21
CA LEU A 70 22.34 -27.15 -17.23
C LEU A 70 21.10 -26.49 -16.64
N ARG A 71 20.77 -25.30 -17.11
CA ARG A 71 19.66 -24.50 -16.60
C ARG A 71 18.35 -24.83 -17.29
N ASP A 72 18.40 -25.13 -18.58
CA ASP A 72 17.21 -25.39 -19.38
C ASP A 72 17.51 -26.31 -20.58
N VAL A 73 16.50 -27.10 -20.95
CA VAL A 73 16.50 -27.99 -22.12
C VAL A 73 15.16 -27.87 -22.83
N ALA A 74 15.16 -27.25 -24.01
CA ALA A 74 13.98 -27.13 -24.85
C ALA A 74 14.16 -27.94 -26.14
N VAL A 75 13.05 -28.54 -26.58
CA VAL A 75 12.99 -29.42 -27.76
C VAL A 75 12.01 -28.83 -28.75
N GLU A 76 12.48 -28.52 -29.95
CA GLU A 76 11.68 -27.94 -31.03
C GLU A 76 11.71 -28.88 -32.24
N PRO A 77 10.55 -29.40 -32.70
CA PRO A 77 10.51 -30.13 -33.97
C PRO A 77 10.76 -29.16 -35.14
N VAL A 78 11.58 -29.58 -36.10
CA VAL A 78 11.85 -28.83 -37.34
C VAL A 78 11.59 -29.73 -38.56
N PRO A 79 11.30 -29.19 -39.76
CA PRO A 79 10.96 -30.03 -40.92
C PRO A 79 12.01 -31.08 -41.29
N SER A 80 13.29 -30.79 -41.02
CA SER A 80 14.43 -31.68 -41.29
C SER A 80 14.79 -32.60 -40.13
N GLY A 81 14.06 -32.56 -39.01
CA GLY A 81 14.35 -33.35 -37.82
C GLY A 81 13.98 -32.63 -36.52
N LEU A 82 14.98 -32.36 -35.68
CA LEU A 82 14.77 -31.83 -34.33
C LEU A 82 15.84 -30.81 -33.96
N ARG A 83 15.46 -29.79 -33.20
CA ARG A 83 16.34 -28.79 -32.62
C ARG A 83 16.29 -28.87 -31.10
N LEU A 84 17.45 -29.09 -30.47
CA LEU A 84 17.62 -28.95 -29.03
C LEU A 84 18.20 -27.57 -28.72
N ARG A 85 17.61 -26.87 -27.75
CA ARG A 85 18.18 -25.65 -27.17
C ARG A 85 18.57 -25.96 -25.73
N LEU A 86 19.83 -25.72 -25.42
CA LEU A 86 20.43 -26.00 -24.13
C LEU A 86 20.97 -24.68 -23.57
N THR A 87 20.62 -24.36 -22.33
CA THR A 87 21.18 -23.20 -21.64
C THR A 87 22.04 -23.70 -20.49
N TYR A 88 23.34 -23.47 -20.57
CA TYR A 88 24.29 -23.77 -19.50
C TYR A 88 24.62 -22.51 -18.71
N GLN A 89 25.03 -22.67 -17.45
CA GLN A 89 25.61 -21.60 -16.65
C GLN A 89 26.96 -22.05 -16.09
N SER A 90 27.99 -21.25 -16.32
CA SER A 90 29.33 -21.51 -15.79
C SER A 90 29.48 -20.89 -14.40
N PHE A 91 29.98 -21.67 -13.45
CA PHE A 91 30.38 -21.22 -12.11
C PHE A 91 31.90 -21.29 -11.91
N TYR A 92 32.65 -21.48 -13.01
CA TYR A 92 34.10 -21.59 -12.93
C TYR A 92 34.75 -20.24 -12.63
N ALA A 93 35.33 -20.11 -11.43
CA ALA A 93 36.13 -18.96 -11.04
C ALA A 93 37.54 -19.08 -11.60
N ALA A 94 37.73 -18.66 -12.85
CA ALA A 94 39.04 -18.67 -13.49
C ALA A 94 40.03 -17.74 -12.78
N LEU A 95 41.26 -18.23 -12.56
CA LEU A 95 42.39 -17.39 -12.19
C LEU A 95 43.06 -16.88 -13.46
N ASP A 96 43.36 -17.75 -14.41
CA ASP A 96 43.92 -17.45 -15.72
C ASP A 96 42.92 -17.75 -16.86
N PRO A 97 43.07 -17.13 -18.04
CA PRO A 97 42.26 -17.49 -19.21
C PRO A 97 42.45 -18.96 -19.57
N ARG A 98 41.40 -19.77 -19.47
CA ARG A 98 41.48 -21.20 -19.74
C ARG A 98 40.31 -21.72 -20.55
N ARG A 99 40.56 -22.79 -21.29
CA ARG A 99 39.54 -23.52 -22.05
C ARG A 99 38.91 -24.59 -21.17
N LEU A 100 37.59 -24.59 -21.08
CA LEU A 100 36.78 -25.60 -20.41
C LEU A 100 36.03 -26.43 -21.45
N GLU A 101 35.91 -27.73 -21.19
CA GLU A 101 35.19 -28.67 -22.03
C GLU A 101 33.86 -29.04 -21.38
N VAL A 102 32.79 -28.87 -22.13
CA VAL A 102 31.44 -29.31 -21.78
C VAL A 102 31.26 -30.73 -22.32
N PRO A 103 30.92 -31.71 -21.46
CA PRO A 103 30.78 -33.09 -21.89
C PRO A 103 29.60 -33.24 -22.87
N GLY A 104 29.79 -34.09 -23.86
CA GLY A 104 28.74 -34.55 -24.76
C GLY A 104 27.76 -35.50 -24.05
N PHE A 105 26.65 -35.81 -24.72
CA PHE A 105 25.66 -36.78 -24.23
C PHE A 105 24.91 -37.41 -25.39
N THR A 106 24.29 -38.57 -25.14
CA THR A 106 23.52 -39.30 -26.15
C THR A 106 22.03 -39.17 -25.88
N ILE A 107 21.23 -38.96 -26.93
CA ILE A 107 19.77 -39.02 -26.86
C ILE A 107 19.25 -40.26 -27.59
N ALA A 108 18.22 -40.88 -27.04
CA ALA A 108 17.51 -41.99 -27.64
C ALA A 108 16.32 -41.49 -28.46
N LEU A 109 16.13 -42.12 -29.61
CA LEU A 109 15.05 -41.84 -30.54
C LEU A 109 14.17 -43.09 -30.65
N ALA A 110 12.87 -42.90 -30.58
CA ALA A 110 11.87 -43.95 -30.71
C ALA A 110 10.97 -43.69 -31.91
N ASP A 111 10.46 -44.77 -32.50
CA ASP A 111 9.41 -44.68 -33.51
C ASP A 111 8.17 -43.95 -32.93
N LYS A 112 7.54 -43.11 -33.74
CA LYS A 112 6.33 -42.34 -33.38
C LYS A 112 5.12 -43.24 -33.10
N SER A 113 5.17 -44.51 -33.47
CA SER A 113 4.12 -45.50 -33.22
C SER A 113 3.87 -45.71 -31.71
N PRO A 114 2.61 -45.93 -31.25
CA PRO A 114 2.33 -46.18 -29.84
C PRO A 114 3.01 -47.47 -29.37
N GLY A 115 3.89 -47.37 -28.36
CA GLY A 115 4.74 -48.47 -27.92
C GLY A 115 6.06 -48.60 -28.69
N GLY A 116 6.43 -47.58 -29.48
CA GLY A 116 7.65 -47.54 -30.28
C GLY A 116 8.89 -47.87 -29.45
N THR A 117 9.61 -48.91 -29.90
CA THR A 117 10.91 -49.28 -29.37
C THR A 117 11.95 -48.23 -29.73
N THR A 118 13.00 -48.10 -28.92
CA THR A 118 14.15 -47.25 -29.24
C THR A 118 14.79 -47.79 -30.52
N THR A 119 14.77 -46.99 -31.58
CA THR A 119 15.22 -47.39 -32.93
C THR A 119 16.53 -46.74 -33.32
N ALA A 120 16.89 -45.59 -32.74
CA ALA A 120 18.15 -44.91 -33.04
C ALA A 120 18.69 -44.11 -31.84
N GLN A 121 19.96 -43.74 -31.92
CA GLN A 121 20.63 -42.87 -30.95
C GLN A 121 21.31 -41.71 -31.69
N ALA A 122 21.20 -40.50 -31.16
CA ALA A 122 21.94 -39.35 -31.66
C ALA A 122 22.94 -38.90 -30.59
N GLU A 123 24.20 -38.80 -30.96
CA GLU A 123 25.28 -38.35 -30.08
C GLU A 123 25.50 -36.85 -30.26
N ILE A 124 25.45 -36.12 -29.15
CA ILE A 124 25.76 -34.70 -29.11
C ILE A 124 27.21 -34.57 -28.65
N PRO A 125 28.11 -34.06 -29.50
CA PRO A 125 29.54 -34.10 -29.22
C PRO A 125 29.91 -33.15 -28.06
N PRO A 126 31.01 -33.44 -27.35
CA PRO A 126 31.58 -32.47 -26.43
C PRO A 126 32.04 -31.22 -27.18
N TRP A 127 32.07 -30.09 -26.47
CA TRP A 127 32.50 -28.81 -27.02
C TRP A 127 33.22 -27.98 -25.97
N SER A 128 33.91 -26.92 -26.38
CA SER A 128 34.72 -26.13 -25.44
C SER A 128 34.50 -24.63 -25.60
N PHE A 129 34.71 -23.91 -24.50
CA PHE A 129 34.72 -22.45 -24.48
C PHE A 129 35.81 -21.91 -23.55
N GLY A 130 36.23 -20.68 -23.79
CA GLY A 130 37.23 -19.97 -23.00
C GLY A 130 36.58 -19.12 -21.91
N VAL A 131 37.04 -19.31 -20.67
CA VAL A 131 36.66 -18.49 -19.51
C VAL A 131 37.81 -17.56 -19.15
N SER A 132 37.47 -16.32 -18.83
CA SER A 132 38.39 -15.27 -18.41
C SER A 132 38.20 -14.94 -16.93
N PRO A 133 39.28 -14.53 -16.23
CA PRO A 133 39.19 -14.13 -14.84
C PRO A 133 38.42 -12.82 -14.66
N LEU A 134 37.61 -12.73 -13.60
CA LEU A 134 36.89 -11.50 -13.22
C LEU A 134 37.76 -10.48 -12.50
N ARG A 135 38.82 -10.96 -11.83
CA ARG A 135 39.74 -10.13 -11.06
C ARG A 135 41.16 -10.32 -11.58
N GLU A 136 41.95 -9.28 -11.44
CA GLU A 136 43.39 -9.38 -11.63
C GLU A 136 43.98 -10.35 -10.60
N ILE A 137 44.79 -11.32 -11.05
CA ILE A 137 45.42 -12.31 -10.16
C ILE A 137 46.55 -11.66 -9.36
N GLN A 138 47.30 -10.79 -10.04
CA GLN A 138 48.50 -10.14 -9.53
C GLN A 138 48.35 -8.63 -9.73
N PRO A 139 47.55 -7.97 -8.88
CA PRO A 139 47.47 -6.51 -8.92
C PRO A 139 48.84 -5.92 -8.61
N GLU A 140 49.08 -4.70 -9.09
CA GLU A 140 50.27 -3.95 -8.74
C GLU A 140 50.43 -3.86 -7.22
N LYS A 141 51.62 -4.22 -6.71
CA LYS A 141 51.88 -4.22 -5.28
C LYS A 141 51.82 -2.78 -4.75
N ARG A 142 50.82 -2.49 -3.92
CA ARG A 142 50.71 -1.25 -3.14
C ARG A 142 51.26 -1.46 -1.73
N ASP A 143 51.94 -0.44 -1.20
CA ASP A 143 52.49 -0.46 0.16
C ASP A 143 51.39 -0.33 1.23
N ASP A 144 50.35 0.46 0.96
CA ASP A 144 49.14 0.58 1.79
C ASP A 144 47.96 -0.17 1.15
N PRO A 145 47.30 -1.11 1.86
CA PRO A 145 46.07 -1.76 1.39
C PRO A 145 44.93 -0.80 1.02
N ALA A 146 44.90 0.40 1.61
CA ALA A 146 43.90 1.41 1.30
C ALA A 146 44.01 1.93 -0.15
N ASP A 147 45.21 1.85 -0.75
CA ASP A 147 45.45 2.32 -2.12
C ASP A 147 44.77 1.44 -3.19
N TYR A 148 44.30 0.24 -2.85
CA TYR A 148 43.47 -0.58 -3.75
C TYR A 148 42.01 -0.10 -3.79
N LEU A 149 41.57 0.72 -2.83
CA LEU A 149 40.21 1.21 -2.76
C LEU A 149 40.05 2.42 -3.68
N GLN A 150 38.97 2.43 -4.46
CA GLN A 150 38.56 3.64 -5.16
C GLN A 150 38.00 4.65 -4.14
N PRO A 151 38.19 5.96 -4.37
CA PRO A 151 37.57 6.98 -3.53
C PRO A 151 36.04 6.82 -3.53
N ASP A 152 35.41 7.12 -2.40
CA ASP A 152 33.96 7.03 -2.27
C ASP A 152 33.25 7.76 -3.42
N GLY A 153 32.33 7.05 -4.07
CA GLY A 153 31.51 7.61 -5.13
C GLY A 153 30.75 8.84 -4.64
N ARG A 154 30.91 9.98 -5.32
CA ARG A 154 30.18 11.21 -4.97
C ARG A 154 28.71 11.06 -5.37
N ILE A 155 27.87 10.71 -4.40
CA ILE A 155 26.41 10.67 -4.60
C ILE A 155 25.88 12.11 -4.72
N ARG A 156 24.97 12.35 -5.67
CA ARG A 156 24.26 13.62 -5.79
C ARG A 156 23.48 13.88 -4.50
N ARG A 157 23.79 14.97 -3.79
CA ARG A 157 22.95 15.42 -2.66
C ARG A 157 21.55 15.71 -3.18
N LEU A 158 20.55 15.10 -2.56
CA LEU A 158 19.14 15.42 -2.81
C LEU A 158 18.86 16.84 -2.29
N ASP A 159 18.19 17.66 -3.10
CA ASP A 159 17.77 18.99 -2.70
C ASP A 159 16.56 18.90 -1.74
N PRO A 160 16.67 19.40 -0.49
CA PRO A 160 15.56 19.37 0.47
C PRO A 160 14.54 20.51 0.25
N ALA A 161 14.83 21.50 -0.60
CA ALA A 161 13.96 22.65 -0.83
C ALA A 161 12.49 22.31 -1.19
N PRO A 162 12.18 21.35 -2.10
CA PRO A 162 10.79 21.02 -2.43
C PRO A 162 10.02 20.40 -1.25
N ALA A 163 10.69 19.58 -0.43
CA ALA A 163 10.08 19.00 0.77
C ALA A 163 9.82 20.08 1.84
N ALA A 164 10.78 20.98 2.05
CA ALA A 164 10.66 22.07 3.01
C ALA A 164 9.54 23.05 2.63
N THR A 165 9.46 23.44 1.36
CA THR A 165 8.38 24.33 0.86
C THR A 165 7.01 23.68 0.98
N THR A 166 6.89 22.39 0.68
CA THR A 166 5.63 21.63 0.88
C THR A 166 5.24 21.57 2.35
N ALA A 167 6.18 21.32 3.25
CA ALA A 167 5.90 21.30 4.70
C ALA A 167 5.45 22.67 5.21
N LEU A 168 6.11 23.75 4.78
CA LEU A 168 5.75 25.12 5.18
C LEU A 168 4.37 25.55 4.66
N THR A 169 4.03 25.19 3.42
CA THR A 169 2.71 25.49 2.85
C THR A 169 1.60 24.75 3.58
N LEU A 170 1.77 23.46 3.87
CA LEU A 170 0.82 22.68 4.67
C LEU A 170 0.69 23.21 6.10
N ALA A 171 1.80 23.58 6.73
CA ALA A 171 1.78 24.22 8.06
C ALA A 171 1.00 25.55 8.02
N GLY A 172 1.19 26.36 6.98
CA GLY A 172 0.43 27.59 6.75
C GLY A 172 -1.08 27.35 6.63
N PHE A 173 -1.49 26.36 5.82
CA PHE A 173 -2.90 25.98 5.73
C PHE A 173 -3.47 25.46 7.06
N GLY A 174 -2.68 24.68 7.81
CA GLY A 174 -3.07 24.19 9.13
C GLY A 174 -3.30 25.33 10.13
N LEU A 175 -2.40 26.31 10.17
CA LEU A 175 -2.55 27.49 11.03
C LEU A 175 -3.76 28.34 10.63
N LEU A 176 -4.01 28.50 9.32
CA LEU A 176 -5.19 29.22 8.83
C LEU A 176 -6.48 28.52 9.24
N ALA A 177 -6.58 27.21 9.02
CA ALA A 177 -7.74 26.42 9.43
C ALA A 177 -7.96 26.49 10.95
N PHE A 178 -6.89 26.40 11.73
CA PHE A 178 -6.95 26.55 13.18
C PHE A 178 -7.42 27.95 13.60
N GLY A 179 -6.93 29.00 12.94
CA GLY A 179 -7.36 30.38 13.16
C GLY A 179 -8.85 30.58 12.87
N LEU A 180 -9.35 30.03 11.76
CA LEU A 180 -10.78 30.05 11.42
C LEU A 180 -11.62 29.31 12.46
N LEU A 181 -11.19 28.14 12.90
CA LEU A 181 -11.88 27.37 13.95
C LEU A 181 -11.89 28.12 15.29
N ALA A 182 -10.77 28.74 15.66
CA ALA A 182 -10.65 29.56 16.87
C ALA A 182 -11.60 30.77 16.82
N TYR A 183 -11.72 31.39 15.64
CA TYR A 183 -12.65 32.49 15.40
C TYR A 183 -14.11 32.02 15.53
N ASP A 184 -14.49 30.92 14.86
CA ASP A 184 -15.85 30.33 14.93
C ASP A 184 -16.23 29.92 16.36
N ARG A 185 -15.30 29.32 17.10
CA ARG A 185 -15.49 28.96 18.52
C ARG A 185 -15.47 30.16 19.46
N ALA A 186 -15.35 31.38 18.92
CA ALA A 186 -15.30 32.65 19.62
C ALA A 186 -14.22 32.67 20.72
N TRP A 187 -13.05 32.07 20.46
CA TRP A 187 -11.96 32.02 21.43
C TRP A 187 -11.45 33.43 21.80
N PHE A 188 -11.61 34.37 20.88
CA PHE A 188 -11.17 35.76 21.00
C PHE A 188 -12.33 36.78 21.11
N GLY A 189 -13.58 36.35 21.37
CA GLY A 189 -14.76 37.25 21.40
C GLY A 189 -15.89 36.82 22.35
N ARG A 190 -16.92 37.68 22.52
CA ARG A 190 -18.16 37.33 23.24
C ARG A 190 -18.97 36.34 22.40
N ARG A 191 -19.20 35.13 22.92
CA ARG A 191 -20.14 34.15 22.31
C ARG A 191 -21.51 34.81 22.14
N ARG A 192 -21.92 35.08 20.89
CA ARG A 192 -23.30 35.50 20.55
C ARG A 192 -24.27 34.40 20.95
N GLY A 193 -25.44 34.76 21.48
CA GLY A 193 -26.52 33.82 21.81
C GLY A 193 -26.48 33.20 23.22
N ARG A 194 -25.80 33.84 24.20
CA ARG A 194 -25.78 33.34 25.60
C ARG A 194 -26.27 34.34 26.67
N PRO A 195 -27.50 34.87 26.54
CA PRO A 195 -28.07 35.84 27.47
C PRO A 195 -28.14 35.32 28.92
N PHE A 196 -28.57 34.09 29.17
CA PHE A 196 -28.72 33.55 30.53
C PHE A 196 -27.37 33.30 31.21
N ALA A 197 -26.36 32.81 30.48
CA ALA A 197 -25.01 32.67 31.03
C ALA A 197 -24.40 34.03 31.40
N THR A 198 -24.72 35.08 30.62
CA THR A 198 -24.27 36.44 30.92
C THR A 198 -25.00 37.01 32.14
N ALA A 199 -26.32 36.83 32.22
CA ALA A 199 -27.10 37.21 33.39
C ALA A 199 -26.63 36.48 34.66
N ALA A 200 -26.33 35.18 34.58
CA ALA A 200 -25.80 34.41 35.72
C ALA A 200 -24.50 34.99 36.27
N LYS A 201 -23.60 35.47 35.39
CA LYS A 201 -22.35 36.13 35.80
C LYS A 201 -22.62 37.47 36.50
N ARG A 202 -23.54 38.27 35.96
CA ARG A 202 -23.92 39.58 36.51
C ARG A 202 -24.65 39.46 37.84
N LEU A 203 -25.52 38.45 37.99
CA LEU A 203 -26.29 38.20 39.20
C LEU A 203 -25.40 38.05 40.44
N ARG A 204 -24.21 37.45 40.31
CA ARG A 204 -23.24 37.30 41.41
C ARG A 204 -22.81 38.62 42.05
N HIS A 205 -22.84 39.71 41.28
CA HIS A 205 -22.46 41.05 41.76
C HIS A 205 -23.65 41.82 42.34
N LEU A 206 -24.88 41.30 42.25
CA LEU A 206 -26.10 41.94 42.78
C LEU A 206 -26.54 41.36 44.13
N VAL A 207 -25.96 40.23 44.53
CA VAL A 207 -26.27 39.57 45.80
C VAL A 207 -25.69 40.40 46.94
N GLY A 208 -26.55 40.85 47.86
CA GLY A 208 -26.16 41.68 49.00
C GLY A 208 -26.27 43.18 48.78
N THR A 209 -26.63 43.63 47.57
CA THR A 209 -26.93 45.05 47.28
C THR A 209 -28.43 45.29 47.48
N GLU A 210 -28.88 45.48 48.71
CA GLU A 210 -30.30 45.72 49.03
C GLU A 210 -30.57 47.22 49.21
N PRO A 211 -31.75 47.74 48.81
CA PRO A 211 -32.97 47.05 48.34
C PRO A 211 -33.09 46.89 46.80
N ASP A 212 -32.20 47.49 46.02
CA ASP A 212 -32.36 47.58 44.56
C ASP A 212 -31.83 46.36 43.78
N GLY A 213 -30.97 45.54 44.40
CA GLY A 213 -30.34 44.38 43.76
C GLY A 213 -31.33 43.30 43.34
N TYR A 214 -32.38 43.05 44.14
CA TYR A 214 -33.40 42.06 43.80
C TYR A 214 -34.24 42.51 42.58
N ARG A 215 -34.59 43.80 42.53
CA ARG A 215 -35.29 44.39 41.38
C ARG A 215 -34.44 44.29 40.12
N GLU A 216 -33.15 44.57 40.22
CA GLU A 216 -32.23 44.49 39.08
C GLU A 216 -31.99 43.04 38.62
N ALA A 217 -31.96 42.08 39.54
CA ALA A 217 -31.90 40.66 39.21
C ALA A 217 -33.09 40.22 38.35
N LEU A 218 -34.31 40.64 38.70
CA LEU A 218 -35.50 40.32 37.90
C LEU A 218 -35.48 40.99 36.53
N ARG A 219 -34.96 42.23 36.42
CA ARG A 219 -34.77 42.89 35.11
C ARG A 219 -33.77 42.17 34.22
N LEU A 220 -32.69 41.65 34.79
CA LEU A 220 -31.69 40.87 34.05
C LEU A 220 -32.33 39.59 33.47
N ILE A 221 -33.16 38.90 34.25
CA ILE A 221 -33.83 37.67 33.79
C ILE A 221 -34.84 37.99 32.67
N HIS A 222 -35.63 39.05 32.82
CA HIS A 222 -36.52 39.53 31.75
C HIS A 222 -35.77 39.82 30.45
N ARG A 223 -34.67 40.59 30.53
CA ARG A 223 -33.86 40.89 29.36
C ARG A 223 -33.29 39.64 28.71
N SER A 224 -32.88 38.65 29.52
CA SER A 224 -32.39 37.38 28.98
C SER A 224 -33.47 36.57 28.28
N LEU A 225 -34.70 36.58 28.79
CA LEU A 225 -35.85 35.94 28.13
C LEU A 225 -36.19 36.64 26.81
N ASP A 226 -36.24 37.97 26.82
CA ASP A 226 -36.52 38.77 25.63
C ASP A 226 -35.45 38.58 24.54
N GLU A 227 -34.17 38.58 24.93
CA GLU A 227 -33.05 38.33 24.02
C GLU A 227 -33.07 36.89 23.46
N THR A 228 -33.57 35.92 24.23
CA THR A 228 -33.68 34.51 23.80
C THR A 228 -34.84 34.31 22.82
N ASP A 229 -36.00 34.93 23.08
CA ASP A 229 -37.17 34.79 22.21
C ASP A 229 -37.19 35.75 21.02
N GLY A 230 -36.34 36.80 21.04
CA GLY A 230 -36.29 37.84 20.01
C GLY A 230 -37.45 38.85 20.08
N ARG A 231 -38.30 38.76 21.11
CA ARG A 231 -39.45 39.63 21.38
C ARG A 231 -39.67 39.72 22.89
N ARG A 232 -40.49 40.69 23.31
CA ARG A 232 -40.85 40.83 24.73
C ARG A 232 -41.73 39.66 25.18
N LEU A 233 -41.33 39.00 26.27
CA LEU A 233 -42.04 37.85 26.82
C LEU A 233 -42.82 38.25 28.09
N LEU A 234 -44.14 38.09 28.06
CA LEU A 234 -45.00 38.25 29.24
C LEU A 234 -45.35 36.90 29.87
N ALA A 235 -45.93 36.94 31.07
CA ALA A 235 -46.29 35.74 31.83
C ALA A 235 -47.23 34.82 31.03
N ASP A 236 -48.19 35.39 30.31
CA ASP A 236 -49.19 34.64 29.55
C ASP A 236 -48.60 34.04 28.25
N ASP A 237 -47.45 34.54 27.78
CA ASP A 237 -46.74 34.04 26.60
C ASP A 237 -45.83 32.84 26.90
N LEU A 238 -45.68 32.46 28.17
CA LEU A 238 -44.77 31.41 28.60
C LEU A 238 -45.03 30.05 27.90
N PRO A 239 -46.27 29.57 27.73
CA PRO A 239 -46.52 28.32 27.00
C PRO A 239 -45.98 28.38 25.57
N ALA A 240 -46.25 29.47 24.86
CA ALA A 240 -45.81 29.65 23.47
C ALA A 240 -44.27 29.76 23.36
N PHE A 241 -43.60 30.34 24.37
CA PHE A 241 -42.14 30.35 24.46
C PHE A 241 -41.57 28.93 24.62
N LEU A 242 -42.17 28.11 25.47
CA LEU A 242 -41.72 26.73 25.71
C LEU A 242 -41.98 25.81 24.51
N ASP A 243 -42.91 26.15 23.64
CA ASP A 243 -43.12 25.48 22.36
C ASP A 243 -42.03 25.83 21.35
N ARG A 244 -41.63 27.10 21.28
CA ARG A 244 -40.54 27.57 20.39
C ARG A 244 -39.15 27.16 20.86
N HIS A 245 -38.94 27.06 22.16
CA HIS A 245 -37.66 26.73 22.77
C HIS A 245 -37.77 25.49 23.69
N PRO A 246 -37.89 24.28 23.12
CA PRO A 246 -38.14 23.05 23.89
C PRO A 246 -37.10 22.74 24.97
N ALA A 247 -35.87 23.23 24.81
CA ALA A 247 -34.77 23.06 25.77
C ALA A 247 -35.10 23.63 27.17
N PHE A 248 -35.98 24.64 27.27
CA PHE A 248 -36.35 25.27 28.54
C PHE A 248 -37.59 24.65 29.20
N ARG A 249 -38.26 23.65 28.60
CA ARG A 249 -39.46 23.00 29.16
C ARG A 249 -39.26 22.45 30.57
N ARG A 250 -38.06 21.94 30.84
CA ARG A 250 -37.67 21.41 32.17
C ARG A 250 -37.68 22.49 33.26
N GLU A 251 -37.58 23.77 32.91
CA GLU A 251 -37.56 24.91 33.83
C GLU A 251 -38.88 25.71 33.81
N SER A 252 -39.95 25.15 33.24
CA SER A 252 -41.26 25.81 33.13
C SER A 252 -41.83 26.29 34.48
N GLU A 253 -41.71 25.48 35.52
CA GLU A 253 -42.13 25.83 36.88
C GLU A 253 -41.32 27.00 37.45
N ALA A 254 -40.00 26.99 37.27
CA ALA A 254 -39.13 28.06 37.72
C ALA A 254 -39.40 29.38 36.99
N LEU A 255 -39.68 29.33 35.68
CA LEU A 255 -40.09 30.49 34.89
C LEU A 255 -41.46 31.03 35.32
N SER A 256 -42.40 30.15 35.65
CA SER A 256 -43.71 30.55 36.18
C SER A 256 -43.58 31.26 37.53
N ARG A 257 -42.76 30.71 38.45
CA ARG A 257 -42.45 31.35 39.73
C ARG A 257 -41.74 32.70 39.55
N PHE A 258 -40.85 32.81 38.55
CA PHE A 258 -40.22 34.07 38.18
C PHE A 258 -41.25 35.15 37.79
N PHE A 259 -42.16 34.84 36.87
CA PHE A 259 -43.14 35.82 36.40
C PHE A 259 -44.08 36.28 37.53
N GLU A 260 -44.43 35.38 38.45
CA GLU A 260 -45.22 35.71 39.63
C GLU A 260 -44.44 36.62 40.61
N ALA A 261 -43.19 36.30 40.91
CA ALA A 261 -42.32 37.16 41.74
C ALA A 261 -42.08 38.53 41.08
N SER A 262 -41.93 38.55 39.75
CA SER A 262 -41.82 39.76 38.95
C SER A 262 -43.09 40.62 39.01
N ARG A 263 -44.27 40.00 38.88
CA ARG A 263 -45.55 40.69 38.99
C ARG A 263 -45.70 41.39 40.33
N ARG A 264 -45.42 40.69 41.43
CA ARG A 264 -45.45 41.25 42.80
C ARG A 264 -44.46 42.40 42.98
N THR A 265 -43.25 42.29 42.43
CA THR A 265 -42.19 43.30 42.56
C THR A 265 -42.47 44.58 41.76
N PHE A 266 -42.90 44.46 40.49
CA PHE A 266 -43.04 45.62 39.60
C PHE A 266 -44.44 46.23 39.60
N PHE A 267 -45.49 45.41 39.73
CA PHE A 267 -46.89 45.89 39.70
C PHE A 267 -47.49 45.98 41.10
N GLY A 268 -47.21 45.00 41.98
CA GLY A 268 -47.66 45.02 43.38
C GLY A 268 -46.87 45.95 44.30
N ARG A 269 -45.64 46.32 43.92
CA ARG A 269 -44.67 47.05 44.76
C ARG A 269 -44.29 46.30 46.06
N GLU A 270 -44.50 44.99 46.10
CA GLU A 270 -44.26 44.11 47.25
C GLU A 270 -42.91 43.38 47.11
N VAL A 271 -41.80 44.13 47.20
CA VAL A 271 -40.45 43.56 46.97
C VAL A 271 -40.11 42.51 48.03
N GLN A 272 -40.49 42.75 49.29
CA GLN A 272 -40.24 41.84 50.40
C GLN A 272 -41.02 40.53 50.24
N ALA A 273 -42.32 40.61 49.93
CA ALA A 273 -43.15 39.42 49.71
C ALA A 273 -42.73 38.63 48.46
N ALA A 274 -42.27 39.30 47.41
CA ALA A 274 -41.70 38.65 46.23
C ALA A 274 -40.41 37.89 46.56
N ARG A 275 -39.55 38.46 47.40
CA ARG A 275 -38.31 37.82 47.85
C ARG A 275 -38.55 36.63 48.78
N GLU A 276 -39.59 36.68 49.62
CA GLU A 276 -40.02 35.53 50.43
C GLU A 276 -40.57 34.41 49.56
N PHE A 277 -41.36 34.75 48.53
CA PHE A 277 -41.94 33.79 47.59
C PHE A 277 -40.88 33.14 46.67
N TRP A 278 -39.88 33.90 46.25
CA TRP A 278 -38.80 33.42 45.40
C TRP A 278 -37.42 33.96 45.86
N PRO A 279 -36.77 33.27 46.81
CA PRO A 279 -35.57 33.76 47.48
C PRO A 279 -34.33 33.69 46.59
N TRP A 280 -33.30 34.46 46.95
CA TRP A 280 -32.04 34.58 46.21
C TRP A 280 -31.39 33.24 45.78
N PRO A 281 -31.33 32.19 46.63
CA PRO A 281 -30.80 30.90 46.22
C PRO A 281 -31.59 30.25 45.07
N ASP A 282 -32.91 30.37 45.09
CA ASP A 282 -33.78 29.83 44.04
C ASP A 282 -33.60 30.58 42.72
N VAL A 283 -33.46 31.91 42.78
CA VAL A 283 -33.16 32.76 41.61
C VAL A 283 -31.83 32.35 40.97
N GLN A 284 -30.79 32.15 41.79
CA GLN A 284 -29.48 31.72 41.32
C GLN A 284 -29.52 30.31 40.72
N ALA A 285 -30.23 29.38 41.38
CA ALA A 285 -30.36 28.01 40.91
C ALA A 285 -31.10 27.95 39.57
N ALA A 286 -32.23 28.67 39.45
CA ALA A 286 -32.98 28.77 38.21
C ALA A 286 -32.13 29.34 37.07
N LEU A 287 -31.41 30.44 37.31
CA LEU A 287 -30.59 31.06 36.27
C LEU A 287 -29.40 30.19 35.84
N ARG A 288 -28.82 29.39 36.76
CA ARG A 288 -27.79 28.39 36.41
C ARG A 288 -28.36 27.27 35.54
N ARG A 289 -29.58 26.79 35.82
CA ARG A 289 -30.22 25.74 35.02
C ARG A 289 -30.64 26.26 33.65
N LEU A 290 -31.17 27.48 33.55
CA LEU A 290 -31.44 28.16 32.28
C LEU A 290 -30.16 28.34 31.44
N ALA A 291 -29.04 28.77 32.05
CA ALA A 291 -27.75 28.87 31.37
C ALA A 291 -27.13 27.51 30.98
N ALA A 292 -27.58 26.41 31.59
CA ALA A 292 -27.22 25.05 31.19
C ALA A 292 -28.09 24.56 30.03
N ALA A 293 -29.39 24.82 30.05
CA ALA A 293 -30.30 24.55 28.94
C ALA A 293 -29.88 25.30 27.66
N GLU A 294 -29.45 26.56 27.79
CA GLU A 294 -28.88 27.38 26.71
C GLU A 294 -27.59 26.79 26.09
N ARG A 295 -26.87 25.88 26.76
CA ARG A 295 -25.72 25.17 26.15
C ARG A 295 -26.13 23.97 25.30
N ALA A 296 -27.32 23.44 25.55
CA ALA A 296 -27.84 22.23 24.93
C ALA A 296 -28.85 22.53 23.81
N ALA A 297 -29.33 23.79 23.72
CA ALA A 297 -30.10 24.34 22.61
C ALA A 297 -29.18 24.82 21.49
#